data_AF-A0AAN7Q6L6-F1
#
_entry.id   AF-A0AAN7Q6L6-F1
#
_cell.length_a   1.000
_cell.length_b   1.000
_cell.length_c   1.000
_cell.angle_alpha   90.00
_cell.angle_beta   90.00
_cell.angle_gamma   90.00
#
_symmetry.space_group_name_H-M   'P 1'
#
loop_
_entity.id
_entity.type
_entity.pdbx_description
1 polymer ?
#
loop_
_entity_poly.entity_id
_entity_poly.type
_entity_poly.pdbx_seq_one_letter_code
_entity_poly.pdbx_strand_id
1 'polypeptide(L)'
;MNNILTMPIISLCDIIEYINDGKRCLKEGEALLNAGHVIGCGVNNQIKTEIVGLCLQTSNLKGAPHSVKIHLQSATPKGWICTCSCKAGAGGKCKHIIACLLYLYRNYLDELSCTDLEQAWGQQKKKFRIENMQPV
;
A
#
# COMPACT_ATOMS: atom_id res chain seq x y z
N MET A 1 1.08 -16.18 25.61
CA MET A 1 -0.03 -15.60 24.83
C MET A 1 0.60 -14.73 23.76
N ASN A 2 0.61 -15.21 22.51
CA ASN A 2 1.30 -14.54 21.41
C ASN A 2 0.45 -13.33 20.97
N ASN A 3 0.88 -12.14 21.39
CA ASN A 3 0.29 -10.90 20.93
C ASN A 3 0.83 -10.62 19.52
N ILE A 4 0.17 -11.21 18.50
CA ILE A 4 0.42 -10.86 17.11
C ILE A 4 -0.05 -9.41 16.96
N LEU A 5 0.91 -8.50 17.05
CA LEU A 5 0.70 -7.07 16.88
C LEU A 5 0.40 -6.84 15.41
N THR A 6 -0.89 -6.85 15.07
CA THR A 6 -1.42 -6.64 13.73
C THR A 6 -0.97 -5.27 13.23
N MET A 7 -0.35 -5.23 12.04
CA MET A 7 -0.10 -3.96 11.37
C MET A 7 -1.42 -3.20 11.18
N PRO A 8 -1.43 -1.87 11.37
CA PRO A 8 -2.65 -1.09 11.17
C PRO A 8 -3.05 -1.17 9.69
N ILE A 9 -4.22 -1.75 9.43
CA ILE A 9 -4.82 -1.80 8.10
C ILE A 9 -5.36 -0.41 7.79
N ILE A 10 -4.85 0.21 6.72
CA ILE A 10 -5.33 1.50 6.23
C ILE A 10 -6.21 1.23 5.00
N SER A 11 -7.49 1.60 5.07
CA SER A 11 -8.39 1.53 3.93
C SER A 11 -8.40 2.82 3.12
N LEU A 12 -8.89 2.76 1.89
CA LEU A 12 -9.13 3.96 1.08
C LEU A 12 -10.14 4.90 1.76
N CYS A 13 -11.15 4.36 2.45
CA CYS A 13 -12.13 5.16 3.20
C CYS A 13 -11.45 5.99 4.30
N ASP A 14 -10.50 5.40 5.02
CA ASP A 14 -9.73 6.08 6.06
C ASP A 14 -8.94 7.25 5.48
N ILE A 15 -8.32 7.06 4.32
CA ILE A 15 -7.55 8.09 3.61
C ILE A 15 -8.47 9.24 3.17
N ILE A 16 -9.67 8.92 2.68
CA ILE A 16 -10.67 9.91 2.25
C ILE A 16 -11.21 10.69 3.46
N GLU A 17 -11.50 10.03 4.57
CA GLU A 17 -11.92 10.73 5.80
C GLU A 17 -10.78 11.61 6.34
N TYR A 18 -9.55 11.10 6.36
CA TYR A 18 -8.36 11.86 6.78
C TYR A 18 -8.19 13.14 5.96
N ILE A 19 -8.25 13.02 4.64
CA ILE A 19 -7.97 14.14 3.73
C ILE A 19 -9.10 15.16 3.73
N ASN A 20 -10.35 14.73 4.00
CA ASN A 20 -11.56 15.53 3.97
C ASN A 20 -11.74 16.20 2.59
N ASP A 21 -11.70 17.53 2.52
CA ASP A 21 -11.86 18.36 1.33
C ASP A 21 -10.58 18.49 0.48
N GLY A 22 -9.47 17.90 0.92
CA GLY A 22 -8.14 18.01 0.31
C GLY A 22 -7.95 17.24 -1.02
N LYS A 23 -8.91 17.32 -1.96
CA LYS A 23 -8.89 16.61 -3.26
C LYS A 23 -7.58 16.78 -4.04
N ARG A 24 -6.98 17.97 -3.97
CA ARG A 24 -5.69 18.26 -4.60
C ARG A 24 -4.57 17.38 -4.05
N CYS A 25 -4.50 17.22 -2.73
CA CYS A 25 -3.49 16.41 -2.06
C CYS A 25 -3.62 14.93 -2.42
N LEU A 26 -4.85 14.45 -2.66
CA LEU A 26 -5.10 13.08 -3.15
C LEU A 26 -4.54 12.88 -4.55
N LYS A 27 -4.91 13.75 -5.50
CA LYS A 27 -4.44 13.67 -6.90
C LYS A 27 -2.92 13.77 -7.00
N GLU A 28 -2.33 14.75 -6.32
CA GLU A 28 -0.88 14.94 -6.34
C GLU A 28 -0.15 13.79 -5.62
N GLY A 29 -0.68 13.29 -4.50
CA GLY A 29 -0.09 12.16 -3.78
C GLY A 29 -0.12 10.86 -4.58
N GLU A 30 -1.23 10.57 -5.26
CA GLU A 30 -1.33 9.44 -6.18
C GLU A 30 -0.35 9.57 -7.35
N ALA A 31 -0.23 10.76 -7.94
CA ALA A 31 0.75 11.01 -9.00
C ALA A 31 2.20 10.77 -8.52
N LEU A 32 2.54 11.14 -7.28
CA LEU A 32 3.86 10.84 -6.71
C LEU A 32 4.10 9.36 -6.55
N LEU A 33 3.11 8.62 -6.03
CA LEU A 33 3.20 7.18 -5.84
C LEU A 33 3.37 6.47 -7.18
N ASN A 34 2.55 6.80 -8.18
CA ASN A 34 2.62 6.23 -9.52
C ASN A 34 3.96 6.51 -10.22
N ALA A 35 4.58 7.66 -9.93
CA ALA A 35 5.91 8.01 -10.44
C ALA A 35 7.06 7.36 -9.66
N GLY A 36 6.78 6.50 -8.68
CA GLY A 36 7.81 5.82 -7.89
C GLY A 36 8.57 6.73 -6.92
N HIS A 37 8.00 7.89 -6.55
CA HIS A 37 8.68 8.82 -5.65
C HIS A 37 8.65 8.38 -4.19
N VAL A 38 7.79 7.44 -3.79
CA VAL A 38 7.85 6.80 -2.46
C VAL A 38 8.89 5.68 -2.53
N ILE A 39 10.08 5.95 -2.00
CA ILE A 39 11.23 5.03 -2.10
C ILE A 39 11.38 4.14 -0.87
N GLY A 40 10.61 4.39 0.18
CA GLY A 40 10.53 3.54 1.35
C GLY A 40 9.35 3.95 2.23
N CYS A 41 8.58 2.99 2.71
CA CYS A 41 7.50 3.23 3.66
C CYS A 41 7.24 1.96 4.47
N GLY A 42 7.17 2.08 5.79
CA GLY A 42 6.98 0.93 6.68
C GLY A 42 6.80 1.31 8.14
N VAL A 43 6.44 0.33 8.95
CA VAL A 43 6.22 0.51 10.39
C VAL A 43 7.55 0.70 11.11
N ASN A 44 7.59 1.61 12.09
CA ASN A 44 8.74 1.77 12.96
C ASN A 44 8.85 0.56 13.91
N ASN A 45 10.02 -0.09 13.91
CA ASN A 45 10.31 -1.24 14.77
C ASN A 45 10.24 -0.93 16.28
N GLN A 46 10.45 0.33 16.67
CA GLN A 46 10.37 0.78 18.07
C GLN A 46 8.96 1.19 18.47
N ILE A 47 8.22 1.82 17.55
CA ILE A 47 6.88 2.36 17.78
C ILE A 47 5.95 1.75 16.72
N LYS A 48 5.30 0.63 17.05
CA LYS A 48 4.49 -0.13 16.06
C LYS A 48 3.28 0.63 15.51
N THR A 49 2.86 1.69 16.18
CA THR A 49 1.79 2.61 15.71
C THR A 49 2.32 3.77 14.89
N GLU A 50 3.64 3.87 14.67
CA GLU A 50 4.26 4.86 13.81
C GLU A 50 4.65 4.21 12.49
N ILE A 51 4.28 4.87 11.40
CA ILE A 51 4.80 4.57 10.06
C ILE A 51 5.76 5.67 9.67
N VAL A 52 6.88 5.26 9.09
CA VAL A 52 7.91 6.15 8.54
C VAL A 52 7.93 5.98 7.03
N GLY A 53 8.00 7.10 6.31
CA GLY A 53 8.11 7.15 4.86
C GLY A 53 9.25 8.04 4.39
N LEU A 54 9.81 7.71 3.24
CA LEU A 54 10.79 8.49 2.50
C LEU A 54 10.24 8.74 1.10
N CYS A 55 10.10 10.01 0.74
CA CYS A 55 9.54 10.41 -0.55
C CYS A 55 10.43 11.44 -1.25
N LEU A 56 10.81 11.18 -2.50
CA LEU A 56 11.66 12.07 -3.30
C LEU A 56 11.00 13.44 -3.51
N GLN A 57 11.85 14.48 -3.60
CA GLN A 57 11.37 15.83 -3.84
C GLN A 57 11.10 16.05 -5.32
N THR A 58 9.93 16.60 -5.68
CA THR A 58 9.64 16.94 -7.08
C THR A 58 10.50 18.08 -7.62
N SER A 59 10.95 19.00 -6.75
CA SER A 59 11.78 20.15 -7.13
C SER A 59 13.28 19.85 -7.15
N ASN A 60 13.71 18.76 -6.51
CA ASN A 60 15.11 18.36 -6.45
C ASN A 60 15.23 16.85 -6.26
N LEU A 61 15.07 16.11 -7.36
CA LEU A 61 15.06 14.64 -7.36
C LEU A 61 16.38 14.01 -6.87
N LYS A 62 17.49 14.73 -6.96
CA LYS A 62 18.81 14.29 -6.46
C LYS A 62 19.07 14.68 -5.01
N GLY A 63 18.18 15.48 -4.41
CA GLY A 63 18.28 15.92 -3.02
C GLY A 63 17.85 14.83 -2.02
N ALA A 64 18.04 15.13 -0.73
CA ALA A 64 17.55 14.27 0.33
C ALA A 64 16.02 14.12 0.25
N PRO A 65 15.48 12.89 0.33
CA PRO A 65 14.03 12.67 0.36
C PRO A 65 13.37 13.40 1.53
N HIS A 66 12.10 13.75 1.36
CA HIS A 66 11.26 14.15 2.48
C HIS A 66 11.00 12.95 3.40
N SER A 67 11.16 13.19 4.70
CA SER A 67 10.74 12.24 5.72
C SER A 67 9.28 12.48 6.07
N VAL A 68 8.50 11.41 6.12
CA VAL A 68 7.09 11.37 6.49
C VAL A 68 6.97 10.54 7.77
N LYS A 69 6.20 11.02 8.74
CA LYS A 69 5.84 10.27 9.94
C LYS A 69 4.33 10.28 10.11
N ILE A 70 3.75 9.10 10.35
CA ILE A 70 2.31 8.91 10.50
C ILE A 70 2.10 8.14 11.80
N HIS A 71 1.51 8.77 12.80
CA HIS A 71 1.16 8.12 14.06
C HIS A 71 -0.32 7.73 14.05
N LEU A 72 -0.58 6.42 14.08
CA LEU A 72 -1.89 5.80 14.09
C LEU A 72 -2.27 5.43 15.53
N GLN A 73 -2.39 6.43 16.39
CA GLN A 73 -2.77 6.23 17.80
C GLN A 73 -4.23 5.78 17.98
N SER A 74 -5.07 6.02 16.96
CA SER A 74 -6.46 5.60 16.89
C SER A 74 -6.69 4.73 15.66
N ALA A 75 -7.60 3.78 15.78
CA ALA A 75 -8.12 3.01 14.63
C ALA A 75 -8.83 3.92 13.61
N THR A 76 -9.27 5.11 14.03
CA THR A 76 -9.97 6.07 13.16
C THR A 76 -9.05 7.22 12.71
N PRO A 77 -9.23 7.75 11.50
CA PRO A 77 -8.45 8.86 10.95
C PRO A 77 -8.41 10.13 11.80
N LYS A 78 -9.45 10.38 12.61
CA LYS A 78 -9.53 11.56 13.49
C LYS A 78 -8.39 11.65 14.49
N GLY A 79 -7.80 10.52 14.89
CA GLY A 79 -6.68 10.49 15.82
C GLY A 79 -5.30 10.41 15.15
N TRP A 80 -5.23 10.52 13.82
CA TRP A 80 -3.97 10.38 13.11
C TRP A 80 -3.16 11.67 13.15
N ILE A 81 -1.90 11.56 13.58
CA ILE A 81 -0.96 12.67 13.58
C ILE A 81 0.07 12.41 12.48
N CYS A 82 -0.04 13.15 11.38
CA CYS A 82 0.87 13.01 10.26
C CYS A 82 1.74 14.26 10.11
N THR A 83 3.01 14.07 9.84
CA THR A 83 3.95 15.16 9.57
C THR A 83 4.85 14.80 8.40
N CYS A 84 5.34 15.82 7.70
CA CYS A 84 6.31 15.67 6.63
C CYS A 84 7.33 16.79 6.69
N SER A 85 8.59 16.51 6.34
CA SER A 85 9.66 17.52 6.32
C SER A 85 9.54 18.55 5.19
N CYS A 86 8.56 18.40 4.28
CA CYS A 86 8.29 19.42 3.27
C CYS A 86 7.62 20.65 3.89
N LYS A 87 7.67 21.80 3.19
CA LYS A 87 7.08 23.07 3.67
C LYS A 87 5.60 22.97 4.06
N ALA A 88 4.81 22.20 3.32
CA ALA A 88 3.38 22.00 3.61
C ALA A 88 3.10 20.89 4.64
N GLY A 89 4.13 20.17 5.07
CA GLY A 89 4.00 18.95 5.86
C GLY A 89 3.57 19.17 7.31
N ALA A 90 3.79 20.38 7.85
CA ALA A 90 3.29 20.76 9.17
C ALA A 90 1.75 20.82 9.25
N GLY A 91 1.07 21.01 8.11
CA GLY A 91 -0.40 20.99 8.04
C GLY A 91 -1.01 19.59 7.99
N GLY A 92 -0.21 18.53 8.08
CA GLY A 92 -0.65 17.13 8.07
C GLY A 92 -1.17 16.59 6.73
N LYS A 93 -1.55 17.46 5.78
CA LYS A 93 -2.20 17.06 4.53
C LYS A 93 -1.40 17.47 3.30
N CYS A 94 -0.17 16.99 3.16
CA CYS A 94 0.63 17.23 1.95
C CYS A 94 0.63 16.00 1.02
N LYS A 95 0.96 16.21 -0.26
CA LYS A 95 1.05 15.14 -1.27
C LYS A 95 1.96 13.97 -0.85
N HIS A 96 3.04 14.21 -0.11
CA HIS A 96 3.95 13.15 0.34
C HIS A 96 3.32 12.26 1.43
N ILE A 97 2.54 12.85 2.35
CA ILE A 97 1.81 12.09 3.38
C ILE A 97 0.78 11.20 2.71
N ILE A 98 0.01 11.76 1.77
CA ILE A 98 -1.01 11.00 1.04
C ILE A 98 -0.39 9.90 0.18
N ALA A 99 0.75 10.17 -0.47
CA ALA A 99 1.49 9.15 -1.22
C ALA A 99 1.91 7.97 -0.33
N CYS A 100 2.36 8.22 0.91
CA CYS A 100 2.72 7.16 1.86
C CYS A 100 1.48 6.38 2.34
N LEU A 101 0.37 7.05 2.64
CA LEU A 101 -0.89 6.37 3.01
C LEU A 101 -1.40 5.47 1.87
N LEU A 102 -1.37 5.96 0.63
CA LEU A 102 -1.75 5.18 -0.56
C LEU A 102 -0.78 4.02 -0.80
N TYR A 103 0.52 4.20 -0.53
CA TYR A 103 1.51 3.13 -0.63
C TYR A 103 1.14 1.98 0.31
N LEU A 104 0.81 2.27 1.57
CA LEU A 104 0.43 1.24 2.55
C LEU A 104 -0.87 0.52 2.17
N TYR A 105 -1.85 1.27 1.66
CA TYR A 105 -3.10 0.71 1.16
C TYR A 105 -2.87 -0.24 -0.03
N ARG A 106 -2.00 0.11 -0.98
CA ARG A 106 -1.77 -0.69 -2.21
C ARG A 106 -0.84 -1.89 -2.01
N ASN A 107 0.15 -1.78 -1.13
CA ASN A 107 1.17 -2.83 -0.94
C ASN A 107 0.78 -3.87 0.13
N TYR A 108 -0.48 -3.89 0.56
CA TYR A 108 -1.05 -4.96 1.39
C TYR A 108 -1.75 -6.05 0.55
N LEU A 109 -1.59 -6.05 -0.78
CA LEU A 109 -2.10 -7.14 -1.61
C LEU A 109 -1.15 -8.33 -1.51
N ASP A 110 -1.63 -9.44 -0.94
CA ASP A 110 -0.92 -10.72 -0.97
C ASP A 110 -0.62 -11.14 -2.42
N GLU A 111 0.60 -11.61 -2.68
CA GLU A 111 0.92 -12.28 -3.95
C GLU A 111 0.21 -13.63 -3.97
N LEU A 112 -0.88 -13.72 -4.73
CA LEU A 112 -1.54 -15.00 -5.00
C LEU A 112 -0.61 -15.87 -5.85
N SER A 113 -0.14 -16.98 -5.28
CA SER A 113 0.63 -17.99 -5.98
C SER A 113 -0.27 -18.84 -6.88
N CYS A 114 0.33 -19.63 -7.77
CA CYS A 114 -0.40 -20.55 -8.66
C CYS A 114 -1.21 -21.64 -7.92
N THR A 115 -1.05 -21.77 -6.60
CA THR A 115 -1.87 -22.62 -5.73
C THR A 115 -3.04 -21.89 -5.06
N ASP A 116 -3.00 -20.56 -5.01
CA ASP A 116 -4.07 -19.73 -4.41
C ASP A 116 -5.18 -19.38 -5.43
N LEU A 117 -4.90 -19.57 -6.73
CA LEU A 117 -5.88 -19.52 -7.79
C LEU A 117 -6.56 -20.89 -7.89
N GLU A 118 -7.89 -20.93 -8.02
CA GLU A 118 -8.63 -22.17 -8.31
C GLU A 118 -8.02 -22.82 -9.57
N GLN A 119 -7.20 -23.85 -9.36
CA GLN A 119 -6.81 -24.75 -10.44
C GLN A 119 -8.10 -25.26 -11.06
N ALA A 120 -8.18 -25.33 -12.38
CA ALA A 120 -9.36 -25.76 -13.11
C ALA A 120 -9.81 -27.19 -12.71
N TRP A 121 -10.53 -27.33 -11.59
CA TRP A 121 -11.23 -28.53 -11.15
C TRP A 121 -12.37 -28.76 -12.12
N GLY A 122 -12.08 -29.43 -13.24
CA GLY A 122 -13.04 -29.65 -14.30
C GLY A 122 -12.47 -29.80 -15.71
N GLN A 123 -11.15 -29.63 -15.91
CA GLN A 123 -10.53 -30.06 -17.17
C GLN A 123 -10.54 -31.60 -17.23
N GLN A 124 -11.66 -32.16 -17.69
CA GLN A 124 -11.78 -33.58 -17.99
C GLN A 124 -10.65 -33.95 -18.95
N LYS A 125 -9.73 -34.81 -18.50
CA LYS A 125 -8.83 -35.49 -19.42
C LYS A 125 -9.72 -36.21 -20.44
N LYS A 126 -9.66 -35.83 -21.71
CA LYS A 126 -10.26 -36.64 -22.78
C LYS A 126 -9.68 -38.04 -22.66
N LYS A 127 -10.52 -39.02 -22.27
CA LYS A 127 -10.20 -40.44 -22.44
C LYS A 127 -9.94 -40.65 -23.93
N PHE A 128 -8.68 -40.85 -24.32
CA PHE A 128 -8.40 -41.50 -25.59
C PHE A 128 -8.92 -42.94 -25.47
N ARG A 129 -10.04 -43.22 -26.15
CA ARG A 129 -10.61 -44.55 -26.31
C ARG A 129 -9.77 -45.27 -27.38
N ILE A 130 -8.99 -46.26 -26.98
CA ILE A 130 -8.36 -47.20 -27.91
C ILE A 130 -9.44 -48.19 -28.34
N GLU A 131 -10.15 -47.88 -29.42
CA GLU A 131 -10.96 -48.81 -30.20
C GLU A 131 -10.79 -48.35 -31.66
N ASN A 132 -9.94 -48.98 -32.48
CA ASN A 132 -10.15 -50.32 -33.01
C ASN A 132 -8.82 -51.04 -33.33
N MET A 133 -8.75 -52.31 -32.95
CA MET A 133 -7.73 -53.30 -33.38
C MET A 133 -7.97 -53.67 -34.87
N GLN A 134 -6.98 -54.02 -35.70
CA GLN A 134 -6.44 -55.40 -35.85
C GLN A 134 -5.29 -55.46 -36.87
N PRO A 135 -4.45 -56.53 -36.84
CA PRO A 135 -3.20 -56.60 -37.60
C PRO A 135 -3.40 -56.91 -39.08
N VAL A 136 -2.44 -56.46 -39.89
CA VAL A 136 -2.07 -57.02 -41.20
C VAL A 136 -0.57 -57.21 -41.22
#